data_AF-A0A448ZWZ5-F1
#
_entry.id   AF-A0A448ZWZ5-F1
#
_cell.length_a   1.000
_cell.length_b   1.000
_cell.length_c   1.000
_cell.angle_alpha   90.00
_cell.angle_beta   90.00
_cell.angle_gamma   90.00
#
_symmetry.space_group_name_H-M   'P 1'
#
loop_
_entity.id
_entity.type
_entity.pdbx_description
1 polymer ?
#
loop_
_entity_poly.entity_id
_entity_poly.type
_entity_poly.pdbx_seq_one_letter_code
_entity_poly.pdbx_strand_id
1 'polypeptide(L)'
;MKGGKTINKDNDNFNGPFGETTFYVKLSLSEIKKLMNKYSNLNCAMCQFSNYEDYKFLVVRYQEEDMKVKPLTPPKAEPIITKEVIMQIAFAVKELIQPDIDEIKVRLDKVEQRLDKVEKDIVEIKKDIIELKSDVAMLKSFHIEDIKNYKATN
;
A
#
# COMPACT_ATOMS: atom_id res chain seq x y z
N MET A 1 24.16 -6.76 -39.47
CA MET A 1 23.99 -6.48 -40.91
C MET A 1 22.50 -6.49 -41.26
N LYS A 2 21.94 -5.34 -41.67
CA LYS A 2 20.76 -5.22 -42.55
C LYS A 2 20.59 -3.75 -42.97
N GLY A 3 20.94 -3.44 -44.22
CA GLY A 3 20.22 -2.50 -45.08
C GLY A 3 20.36 -0.99 -44.86
N GLY A 4 21.56 -0.43 -44.77
CA GLY A 4 21.76 0.98 -45.09
C GLY A 4 21.72 1.16 -46.61
N LYS A 5 20.65 1.78 -47.14
CA LYS A 5 20.53 2.07 -48.58
C LYS A 5 21.46 3.24 -48.90
N THR A 6 22.64 2.96 -49.48
CA THR A 6 23.48 3.97 -50.12
C THR A 6 22.71 4.54 -51.31
N ILE A 7 22.25 5.79 -51.19
CA ILE A 7 21.55 6.47 -52.28
C ILE A 7 22.61 7.16 -53.14
N ASN A 8 22.63 6.81 -54.43
CA ASN A 8 23.46 7.42 -55.47
C ASN A 8 23.13 8.92 -55.64
N LYS A 9 24.16 9.69 -55.99
CA LYS A 9 24.27 11.16 -56.04
C LYS A 9 23.36 11.91 -57.01
N ASP A 10 22.34 11.29 -57.59
CA ASP A 10 21.68 11.85 -58.78
C ASP A 10 20.25 12.37 -58.56
N ASN A 11 19.82 12.61 -57.31
CA ASN A 11 18.54 13.30 -57.03
C ASN A 11 18.65 14.31 -55.89
N ASP A 12 19.81 14.94 -55.82
CA ASP A 12 20.14 15.98 -54.87
C ASP A 12 19.60 17.33 -55.36
N ASN A 13 18.44 17.74 -54.85
CA ASN A 13 18.19 19.17 -54.67
C ASN A 13 18.98 19.69 -53.43
N PHE A 14 20.25 19.27 -53.34
CA PHE A 14 21.20 19.48 -52.26
C PHE A 14 22.34 20.37 -52.78
N ASN A 15 21.99 21.49 -53.40
CA ASN A 15 22.98 22.45 -53.91
C ASN A 15 23.49 23.34 -52.77
N GLY A 16 24.54 22.88 -52.10
CA GLY A 16 25.40 23.69 -51.23
C GLY A 16 26.75 22.99 -51.02
N PRO A 17 27.88 23.73 -50.91
CA PRO A 17 29.20 23.13 -50.84
C PRO A 17 29.42 22.57 -49.44
N PHE A 18 28.98 21.33 -49.21
CA PHE A 18 29.24 20.64 -47.95
C PHE A 18 30.53 19.84 -48.09
N GLY A 19 31.52 20.26 -47.30
CA GLY A 19 32.88 19.75 -47.28
C GLY A 19 32.97 18.23 -47.33
N GLU A 20 34.08 17.78 -47.91
CA GLU A 20 34.37 16.39 -48.26
C GLU A 20 34.08 15.43 -47.08
N THR A 21 33.34 14.36 -47.40
CA THR A 21 33.09 13.14 -46.59
C THR A 21 32.27 13.25 -45.29
N THR A 22 31.06 13.83 -45.35
CA THR A 22 30.02 13.59 -44.32
C THR A 22 28.95 12.60 -44.79
N PHE A 23 28.80 11.46 -44.10
CA PHE A 23 27.70 10.50 -44.32
C PHE A 23 26.42 11.01 -43.66
N TYR A 24 25.35 11.13 -44.44
CA TYR A 24 24.02 11.52 -43.98
C TYR A 24 23.05 10.38 -44.21
N VAL A 25 22.18 10.11 -43.24
CA VAL A 25 21.13 9.08 -43.36
C VAL A 25 19.77 9.69 -43.05
N LYS A 26 18.78 9.37 -43.89
CA LYS A 26 17.38 9.70 -43.68
C LYS A 26 16.78 8.76 -42.63
N LEU A 27 16.19 9.32 -41.56
CA LEU A 27 15.63 8.55 -40.45
C LEU A 27 14.20 8.99 -40.12
N SER A 28 13.37 8.04 -39.67
CA SER A 28 12.05 8.31 -39.11
C SER A 28 12.12 8.80 -37.66
N LEU A 29 11.03 9.41 -37.16
CA LEU A 29 10.93 9.88 -35.77
C LEU A 29 11.19 8.78 -34.71
N SER A 30 10.76 7.54 -34.97
CA SER A 30 11.00 6.41 -34.07
C SER A 30 12.49 6.04 -34.02
N GLU A 31 13.16 6.04 -35.17
CA GLU A 31 14.59 5.73 -35.27
C GLU A 31 15.45 6.83 -34.63
N ILE A 32 15.07 8.10 -34.81
CA ILE A 32 15.73 9.24 -34.16
C ILE A 32 15.62 9.13 -32.64
N LYS A 33 14.43 8.83 -32.09
CA LYS A 33 14.24 8.65 -30.65
C LYS A 33 15.13 7.53 -30.09
N LYS A 34 15.23 6.41 -30.79
CA LYS A 34 16.12 5.29 -30.40
C LYS A 34 17.58 5.71 -30.36
N LEU A 35 18.04 6.45 -31.37
CA LEU A 35 19.41 6.96 -31.43
C LEU A 35 19.68 7.96 -30.31
N MET A 36 18.82 8.98 -30.14
CA MET A 36 18.97 9.99 -29.09
C MET A 36 18.94 9.39 -27.68
N ASN A 37 18.20 8.31 -27.46
CA ASN A 37 18.21 7.60 -26.18
C ASN A 37 19.48 6.80 -25.96
N LYS A 38 20.14 6.35 -27.04
CA LYS A 38 21.31 5.47 -26.98
C LYS A 38 22.63 6.23 -26.91
N TYR A 39 22.77 7.37 -27.59
CA TYR A 39 24.05 8.07 -27.73
C TYR A 39 23.99 9.51 -27.21
N SER A 40 25.06 9.98 -26.57
CA SER A 40 25.12 11.28 -25.91
C SER A 40 25.63 12.42 -26.80
N ASN A 41 26.30 12.09 -27.91
CA ASN A 41 27.00 13.03 -28.78
C ASN A 41 26.48 13.04 -30.22
N LEU A 42 25.20 12.74 -30.41
CA LEU A 42 24.54 12.86 -31.72
C LEU A 42 24.43 14.33 -32.13
N ASN A 43 25.04 14.69 -33.26
CA ASN A 43 24.93 16.02 -33.84
C ASN A 43 23.86 16.01 -34.95
N CYS A 44 22.71 16.61 -34.65
CA CYS A 44 21.61 16.70 -35.59
C CYS A 44 21.76 17.95 -36.45
N ALA A 45 22.17 17.79 -37.71
CA ALA A 45 22.35 18.88 -38.64
C ALA A 45 21.23 18.84 -39.69
N MET A 46 20.26 19.75 -39.52
CA MET A 46 19.23 20.13 -40.48
C MET A 46 17.93 19.29 -40.46
N CYS A 47 16.82 19.96 -40.10
CA CYS A 47 15.46 19.50 -40.40
C CYS A 47 15.07 20.06 -41.76
N GLN A 48 14.81 19.22 -42.76
CA GLN A 48 14.18 19.65 -44.01
C GLN A 48 12.74 19.18 -44.07
N PHE A 49 11.83 20.11 -44.35
CA PHE A 49 10.43 19.83 -44.63
C PHE A 49 10.34 19.43 -46.11
N SER A 50 10.00 18.19 -46.42
CA SER A 50 9.63 17.83 -47.79
C SER A 50 8.16 18.15 -48.03
N ASN A 51 7.84 18.79 -49.16
CA ASN A 51 6.47 19.10 -49.58
C ASN A 51 5.68 17.87 -50.09
N TYR A 52 6.16 16.65 -49.86
CA TYR A 52 5.39 15.43 -50.10
C TYR A 52 4.62 15.06 -48.85
N GLU A 53 3.32 14.82 -49.02
CA GLU A 53 2.39 14.45 -47.97
C GLU A 53 2.98 13.36 -47.06
N ASP A 54 3.05 13.70 -45.77
CA ASP A 54 3.16 12.81 -44.61
C ASP A 54 4.52 12.27 -44.12
N TYR A 55 5.67 12.67 -44.68
CA TYR A 55 6.97 12.20 -44.15
C TYR A 55 7.88 13.32 -43.62
N LYS A 56 7.90 13.49 -42.29
CA LYS A 56 8.92 14.26 -41.57
C LYS A 56 10.16 13.38 -41.35
N PHE A 57 11.30 13.74 -41.94
CA PHE A 57 12.58 13.07 -41.68
C PHE A 57 13.63 14.06 -41.18
N LEU A 58 14.46 13.60 -40.24
CA LEU A 58 15.57 14.38 -39.70
C LEU A 58 16.86 13.78 -40.27
N VAL A 59 17.77 14.65 -40.71
CA VAL A 59 19.09 14.23 -41.16
C VAL A 59 20.04 14.32 -39.98
N VAL A 60 20.65 13.19 -39.63
CA VAL A 60 21.61 13.10 -38.51
C VAL A 60 23.00 12.90 -39.09
N ARG A 61 23.99 13.69 -38.66
CA ARG A 61 25.40 13.39 -38.92
C ARG A 61 25.88 12.46 -37.83
N TYR A 62 26.47 11.34 -38.23
CA TYR A 62 27.17 10.48 -37.29
C TYR A 62 28.34 9.77 -37.95
N GLN A 63 29.42 9.58 -37.19
CA GLN A 63 30.48 8.63 -37.46
C GLN A 63 30.39 7.57 -36.36
N GLU A 64 30.30 6.29 -36.70
CA GLU A 64 30.10 5.22 -35.71
C GLU A 64 31.26 5.15 -34.70
N GLU A 65 32.48 5.46 -35.15
CA GLU A 65 33.71 5.44 -34.36
C GLU A 65 33.72 6.48 -33.23
N ASP A 66 33.03 7.61 -33.42
CA ASP A 66 32.99 8.71 -32.46
C ASP A 66 31.81 8.60 -31.47
N MET A 67 30.88 7.67 -31.65
CA MET A 67 29.66 7.61 -30.85
C MET A 67 29.90 7.19 -29.39
N LYS A 68 29.46 8.04 -28.46
CA LYS A 68 29.47 7.78 -27.02
C LYS A 68 28.11 7.28 -26.57
N VAL A 69 28.03 6.02 -26.14
CA VAL A 69 26.80 5.46 -25.56
C VAL A 69 26.48 6.22 -24.27
N LYS A 70 25.22 6.65 -24.10
CA LYS A 70 24.78 7.25 -22.85
C LYS A 70 25.02 6.25 -21.71
N PRO A 71 25.55 6.68 -20.56
CA PRO A 71 25.57 5.82 -19.39
C PRO A 71 24.13 5.38 -19.11
N LEU A 72 23.89 4.06 -19.18
CA LEU A 72 22.64 3.47 -18.76
C LEU A 72 22.57 3.68 -17.24
N THR A 73 21.98 4.79 -16.81
CA THR A 73 21.53 4.88 -15.42
C THR A 73 20.44 3.83 -15.28
N PRO A 74 20.60 2.84 -14.38
CA PRO A 74 19.53 1.88 -14.13
C PRO A 74 18.26 2.67 -13.84
N PRO A 75 17.10 2.32 -14.43
CA PRO A 75 15.85 2.93 -14.00
C PRO A 75 15.78 2.78 -12.49
N LYS A 76 15.66 3.90 -11.77
CA LYS A 76 15.48 3.88 -10.31
C LYS A 76 14.33 2.91 -10.03
N ALA A 77 14.60 1.84 -9.29
CA ALA A 77 13.57 0.90 -8.89
C ALA A 77 12.58 1.66 -8.01
N GLU A 78 11.45 2.06 -8.57
CA GLU A 78 10.35 2.60 -7.78
C GLU A 78 9.85 1.49 -6.86
N PRO A 79 9.66 1.76 -5.56
CA PRO A 79 9.17 0.75 -4.64
C PRO A 79 7.78 0.26 -5.11
N ILE A 80 7.65 -1.05 -5.28
CA ILE A 80 6.45 -1.73 -5.78
C ILE A 80 5.21 -1.43 -4.92
N ILE A 81 5.41 -1.10 -3.63
CA ILE A 81 4.35 -0.72 -2.71
C ILE A 81 4.52 0.75 -2.33
N THR A 82 3.55 1.57 -2.73
CA THR A 82 3.50 2.99 -2.41
C THR A 82 2.77 3.23 -1.09
N LYS A 83 3.01 4.39 -0.45
CA LYS A 83 2.29 4.79 0.77
C LYS A 83 0.77 4.81 0.60
N GLU A 84 0.31 5.09 -0.61
CA GLU A 84 -1.11 5.14 -0.95
C GLU A 84 -1.76 3.76 -0.92
N VAL A 85 -1.08 2.74 -1.45
CA VAL A 85 -1.54 1.34 -1.35
C VAL A 85 -1.62 0.90 0.10
N ILE A 86 -0.64 1.28 0.93
CA ILE A 86 -0.66 0.98 2.37
C ILE A 86 -1.86 1.66 3.06
N MET A 87 -2.18 2.90 2.72
CA MET A 87 -3.34 3.61 3.27
C MET A 87 -4.66 2.97 2.86
N GLN A 88 -4.81 2.55 1.60
CA GLN A 88 -6.00 1.86 1.13
C GLN A 88 -6.21 0.53 1.87
N ILE A 89 -5.14 -0.24 2.06
CA ILE A 89 -5.19 -1.49 2.83
C ILE A 89 -5.56 -1.20 4.29
N ALA A 90 -4.94 -0.20 4.93
CA ALA A 90 -5.25 0.15 6.31
C ALA A 90 -6.70 0.60 6.49
N PHE A 91 -7.25 1.34 5.54
CA PHE A 91 -8.64 1.76 5.54
C PHE A 91 -9.59 0.57 5.38
N ALA A 92 -9.34 -0.29 4.38
CA ALA A 92 -10.14 -1.49 4.15
C ALA A 92 -10.12 -2.45 5.35
N VAL A 93 -8.95 -2.67 5.96
CA VAL A 93 -8.82 -3.49 7.17
C VAL A 93 -9.61 -2.88 8.33
N LYS A 94 -9.56 -1.55 8.50
CA LYS A 94 -10.35 -0.87 9.52
C LYS A 94 -11.84 -1.07 9.29
N GLU A 95 -12.35 -0.85 8.08
CA GLU A 95 -13.77 -1.02 7.77
C GLU A 95 -14.26 -2.47 7.96
N LEU A 96 -13.44 -3.46 7.62
CA LEU A 96 -13.80 -4.87 7.80
C LEU A 96 -13.90 -5.28 9.27
N ILE A 97 -13.05 -4.71 10.13
CA ILE A 97 -12.94 -5.13 11.54
C ILE A 97 -13.80 -4.25 12.47
N GLN A 98 -14.13 -3.03 12.06
CA GLN A 98 -14.88 -2.07 12.89
C GLN A 98 -16.23 -2.61 13.41
N PRO A 99 -17.08 -3.30 12.60
CA PRO A 99 -18.35 -3.83 13.07
C PRO A 99 -18.18 -4.88 14.18
N ASP A 100 -17.21 -5.78 14.03
CA ASP A 100 -16.91 -6.82 15.03
C ASP A 100 -16.43 -6.18 16.34
N ILE A 101 -15.57 -5.16 16.26
CA ILE A 101 -15.11 -4.39 17.42
C ILE A 101 -16.30 -3.76 18.15
N ASP A 102 -17.24 -3.17 17.41
CA ASP A 102 -18.39 -2.51 18.00
C ASP A 102 -19.39 -3.52 18.59
N GLU A 103 -19.59 -4.68 17.98
CA GLU A 103 -20.35 -5.78 18.58
C GLU A 103 -19.69 -6.28 19.88
N ILE A 104 -18.36 -6.46 19.87
CA ILE A 104 -17.60 -6.89 21.06
C ILE A 104 -17.78 -5.90 22.21
N LYS A 105 -17.73 -4.59 21.94
CA LYS A 105 -17.98 -3.56 22.97
C LYS A 105 -19.37 -3.69 23.58
N VAL A 106 -20.41 -3.80 22.75
CA VAL A 106 -21.79 -3.97 23.24
C VAL A 106 -21.94 -5.23 24.08
N ARG A 107 -21.29 -6.33 23.69
CA ARG A 107 -21.30 -7.57 24.47
C ARG A 107 -20.55 -7.42 25.78
N LEU A 108 -19.44 -6.68 25.80
CA LEU A 108 -18.67 -6.40 27.01
C LEU A 108 -19.49 -5.57 28.00
N ASP A 109 -20.13 -4.49 27.56
CA ASP A 109 -21.01 -3.67 28.40
C ASP A 109 -22.12 -4.51 29.07
N LYS A 110 -22.71 -5.44 28.32
CA LYS A 110 -23.73 -6.36 28.86
C LYS A 110 -23.16 -7.33 29.89
N VAL A 111 -21.91 -7.78 29.70
CA VAL A 111 -21.24 -8.66 30.66
C VAL A 111 -20.93 -7.90 31.95
N GLU A 112 -20.43 -6.68 31.87
CA GLU A 112 -20.18 -5.81 33.02
C GLU A 112 -21.47 -5.57 33.82
N GLN A 113 -22.58 -5.20 33.17
CA GLN A 113 -23.86 -5.02 33.85
C GLN A 113 -24.37 -6.29 34.55
N ARG A 114 -24.15 -7.46 33.95
CA ARG A 114 -24.52 -8.75 34.56
C ARG A 114 -23.63 -9.07 35.76
N LEU A 115 -22.35 -8.73 35.68
CA LEU A 115 -21.40 -8.93 36.76
C LEU A 115 -21.76 -8.05 37.97
N ASP A 116 -22.06 -6.77 37.74
CA ASP A 116 -22.53 -5.85 38.79
C ASP A 116 -23.78 -6.38 39.51
N LYS A 117 -24.71 -6.97 38.75
CA LYS A 117 -25.91 -7.59 39.34
C LYS A 117 -25.54 -8.81 40.19
N VAL A 118 -24.70 -9.70 39.68
CA VAL A 118 -24.24 -10.88 40.42
C VAL A 118 -23.52 -10.48 41.71
N GLU A 119 -22.69 -9.44 41.67
CA GLU A 119 -22.02 -8.93 42.87
C GLU A 119 -23.01 -8.44 43.93
N LYS A 120 -24.06 -7.72 43.52
CA LYS A 120 -25.14 -7.28 44.43
C LYS A 120 -25.89 -8.47 45.03
N ASP A 121 -26.30 -9.42 44.19
CA ASP A 121 -27.00 -10.64 44.64
C ASP A 121 -26.13 -11.42 45.65
N ILE A 122 -24.81 -11.51 45.43
CA ILE A 122 -23.87 -12.15 46.37
C ILE A 122 -23.79 -11.39 47.70
N VAL A 123 -23.81 -10.07 47.69
CA VAL A 123 -23.81 -9.26 48.92
C VAL A 123 -25.09 -9.48 49.72
N GLU A 124 -26.24 -9.56 49.08
CA GLU A 124 -27.53 -9.86 49.74
C GLU A 124 -27.53 -11.27 50.33
N ILE A 125 -27.15 -12.28 49.55
CA ILE A 125 -27.03 -13.68 50.03
C ILE A 125 -26.11 -13.76 51.26
N LYS A 126 -25.00 -13.01 51.28
CA LYS A 126 -24.11 -12.98 52.44
C LYS A 126 -24.79 -12.41 53.68
N LYS A 127 -25.65 -11.40 53.55
CA LYS A 127 -26.43 -10.84 54.67
C LYS A 127 -27.43 -11.86 55.18
N ASP A 128 -28.20 -12.47 54.28
CA ASP A 128 -29.19 -13.49 54.65
C ASP A 128 -28.54 -14.67 55.39
N ILE A 129 -27.36 -15.11 54.94
CA ILE A 129 -26.59 -16.16 55.63
C ILE A 129 -26.16 -15.73 57.04
N ILE A 130 -25.80 -14.46 57.25
CA ILE A 130 -25.43 -13.94 58.57
C ILE A 130 -26.65 -13.94 59.50
N GLU A 131 -27.80 -13.47 59.01
CA GLU A 131 -29.05 -13.46 59.76
C GLU A 131 -29.50 -14.89 60.12
N LEU A 132 -29.52 -15.81 59.16
CA LEU A 132 -29.85 -17.21 59.40
C LEU A 132 -28.91 -17.87 60.43
N LYS A 133 -27.62 -17.54 60.41
CA LYS A 133 -26.67 -18.04 61.42
C LYS A 133 -27.03 -17.53 62.82
N SER A 134 -27.45 -16.27 62.94
CA SER A 134 -27.91 -15.68 64.20
C SER A 134 -29.18 -16.37 64.71
N ASP A 135 -30.18 -16.54 63.85
CA ASP A 135 -31.44 -17.18 64.20
C ASP A 135 -31.24 -18.62 64.67
N VAL A 136 -30.41 -19.38 63.95
CA VAL A 136 -30.05 -20.75 64.33
C VAL A 136 -29.31 -20.79 65.66
N ALA A 137 -28.44 -19.81 65.96
CA ALA A 137 -27.76 -19.74 67.25
C ALA A 137 -28.75 -19.47 68.40
N MET A 138 -29.73 -18.59 68.18
CA MET A 138 -30.78 -18.27 69.15
C MET A 138 -31.71 -19.47 69.40
N LEU A 139 -32.14 -20.16 68.34
CA LEU A 139 -32.96 -21.38 68.49
C LEU A 139 -32.22 -22.45 69.29
N LYS A 140 -30.93 -22.63 69.04
CA LYS A 140 -30.09 -23.56 69.81
C LYS A 140 -30.01 -23.18 71.28
N SER A 141 -29.79 -21.89 71.60
CA SER A 141 -29.69 -21.46 73.01
C SER A 141 -31.03 -21.63 73.73
N PHE A 142 -32.14 -21.28 73.09
CA PHE A 142 -33.49 -21.46 73.62
C PHE A 142 -33.77 -22.94 73.95
N HIS A 143 -33.54 -23.84 73.00
CA HIS A 143 -33.75 -25.27 73.22
C HIS A 143 -32.84 -25.86 74.31
N ILE A 144 -31.59 -25.41 74.40
CA ILE A 144 -30.69 -25.85 75.48
C ILE A 144 -31.25 -25.43 76.85
N GLU A 145 -31.76 -24.20 76.96
CA GLU A 145 -32.29 -23.69 78.22
C GLU A 145 -33.59 -24.39 78.62
N ASP A 146 -34.51 -24.60 77.68
CA ASP A 146 -35.74 -25.36 77.90
C ASP A 146 -35.45 -26.79 78.40
N ILE A 147 -34.49 -27.48 77.79
CA ILE A 147 -34.08 -28.83 78.20
C ILE A 147 -33.49 -28.82 79.61
N LYS A 148 -32.68 -27.81 79.96
CA LYS A 148 -32.14 -27.67 81.33
C LYS A 148 -33.24 -27.46 82.35
N ASN A 149 -34.18 -26.55 82.05
CA ASN A 149 -35.31 -26.24 82.93
C ASN A 149 -36.18 -27.48 83.17
N TYR A 150 -36.54 -28.22 82.11
CA TYR A 150 -37.32 -29.44 82.22
C TYR A 150 -36.66 -30.50 83.12
N LYS A 151 -35.35 -30.69 82.98
CA LYS A 151 -34.55 -31.63 83.79
C LYS A 151 -34.36 -31.17 85.24
N ALA A 152 -34.52 -29.88 85.52
CA ALA A 152 -34.45 -29.34 86.88
C ALA A 152 -35.79 -29.50 87.63
N THR A 153 -36.90 -29.58 86.89
CA THR A 153 -38.27 -29.61 87.47
C THR A 153 -38.95 -30.98 87.46
N ASN A 154 -38.38 -32.01 86.82
CA ASN A 154 -38.89 -33.38 86.76
C ASN A 154 -37.76 -34.38 86.97
#